data_AF-A0AAU8JCZ3-F1
#
_entry.id   AF-A0AAU8JCZ3-F1
#
_cell.length_a   1.000
_cell.length_b   1.000
_cell.length_c   1.000
_cell.angle_alpha   90.00
_cell.angle_beta   90.00
_cell.angle_gamma   90.00
#
_symmetry.space_group_name_H-M   'P 1'
#
loop_
_entity.id
_entity.type
_entity.pdbx_description
1 polymer ?
#
loop_
_entity_poly.entity_id
_entity_poly.type
_entity_poly.pdbx_seq_one_letter_code
_entity_poly.pdbx_strand_id
1 'polypeptide(L)'
;MSPDLNQLLSHIFLSIQQGTFQVNGNSALVQATQLLPSTNPQLINRDLVWKILDYLIDSRPFYLDYLKFSEVCLNAGLINPQLINKKSKLGEKLANIYAQCSVNYWQHNDLTTAESLAQRVIQLQPNLAGGYFNLAQIWEKKEKILEAIQACQKAVQLNPEFTEASHFLARLYTINNYQNWQKCRYVDAVQVSRQALELNPNSAAMQFNLGLALYYHALFDYQGAAFDEAALRFTKTLEFNPDVLDAKERLQTIPYLQKFAAKGYSISAECFTCLIPLWTKHLKKYAGFPGLQILEIGCFEGMATCWLLDEVLTDPDARITCIDIFEGVLYFQINNPEKHRLIERNFDVNIARNGAGYKVNKIVGYSQEVMRSLPLNSFDIVYIDGSHKASDVLEDAVISWRLVKPGGLIIFDDYNFVFEDHPEWNTGLAIDAFMKLFADQLKVIEIDQRQVFLEKTG
;
A
#
# COMPACT_ATOMS: atom_id res chain seq x y z
N MET A 1 5.43 44.67 35.39
CA MET A 1 6.57 44.66 34.46
C MET A 1 6.71 43.24 33.96
N SER A 2 6.82 43.03 32.66
CA SER A 2 7.20 41.70 32.15
C SER A 2 8.57 41.35 32.75
N PRO A 3 8.76 40.14 33.29
CA PRO A 3 10.04 39.76 33.86
C PRO A 3 11.15 39.83 32.78
N ASP A 4 12.33 40.32 33.15
CA ASP A 4 13.51 40.32 32.29
C ASP A 4 13.97 38.87 32.07
N LEU A 5 14.11 38.48 30.80
CA LEU A 5 14.52 37.12 30.43
C LEU A 5 15.83 36.71 31.10
N ASN A 6 16.81 37.61 31.19
CA ASN A 6 18.11 37.28 31.81
C ASN A 6 17.99 37.11 33.34
N GLN A 7 17.05 37.80 33.98
CA GLN A 7 16.74 37.60 35.40
C GLN A 7 16.07 36.24 35.63
N LEU A 8 15.13 35.85 34.76
CA LEU A 8 14.52 34.51 34.79
C LEU A 8 15.56 33.41 34.60
N LEU A 9 16.43 33.53 33.60
CA LEU A 9 17.51 32.56 33.36
C LEU A 9 18.45 32.45 34.57
N SER A 10 18.83 33.58 35.17
CA SER A 10 19.67 33.59 36.38
C SER A 10 18.98 32.91 37.56
N HIS A 11 17.68 33.17 37.75
CA HIS A 11 16.88 32.55 38.82
C HIS A 11 16.77 31.03 38.63
N ILE A 12 16.48 30.58 37.41
CA ILE A 12 16.45 29.15 37.06
C ILE A 12 17.80 28.52 37.38
N PHE A 13 18.91 29.11 36.92
CA PHE A 13 20.24 28.55 37.16
C PHE A 13 20.62 28.49 38.65
N LEU A 14 20.27 29.50 39.44
CA LEU A 14 20.47 29.49 40.90
C LEU A 14 19.68 28.36 41.57
N SER A 15 18.41 28.18 41.20
CA SER A 15 17.58 27.10 41.75
C SER A 15 18.12 25.71 41.40
N ILE A 16 18.75 25.57 40.23
CA ILE A 16 19.46 24.36 39.81
C ILE A 16 20.64 24.09 40.74
N GLN A 17 21.49 25.10 40.99
CA GLN A 17 22.66 24.96 41.87
C GLN A 17 22.28 24.65 43.32
N GLN A 18 21.11 25.12 43.77
CA GLN A 18 20.59 24.88 45.11
C GLN A 18 19.84 23.53 45.25
N GLY A 19 19.66 22.78 44.15
CA GLY A 19 18.92 21.52 44.17
C GLY A 19 17.41 21.67 44.40
N THR A 20 16.87 22.90 44.29
CA THR A 20 15.46 23.23 44.49
C THR A 20 14.68 23.30 43.18
N PHE A 21 15.36 23.21 42.04
CA PHE A 21 14.74 23.24 40.73
C PHE A 21 13.84 22.02 40.50
N GLN A 22 12.55 22.26 40.27
CA GLN A 22 11.64 21.26 39.74
C GLN A 22 11.47 21.47 38.25
N VAL A 23 11.62 20.40 37.46
CA VAL A 23 11.52 20.46 35.99
C VAL A 23 10.06 20.64 35.55
N ASN A 24 9.12 20.01 36.27
CA ASN A 24 7.69 20.04 35.92
C ASN A 24 6.99 21.27 36.50
N GLY A 25 6.25 22.02 35.68
CA GLY A 25 5.45 23.14 36.14
C GLY A 25 6.28 24.33 36.66
N ASN A 26 7.55 24.41 36.26
CA ASN A 26 8.41 25.51 36.65
C ASN A 26 7.97 26.79 35.95
N SER A 27 7.27 27.65 36.69
CA SER A 27 6.74 28.90 36.16
C SER A 27 7.82 29.79 35.53
N ALA A 28 9.04 29.79 36.09
CA ALA A 28 10.15 30.56 35.54
C ALA A 28 10.65 29.99 34.20
N LEU A 29 10.77 28.66 34.08
CA LEU A 29 11.14 28.01 32.82
C LEU A 29 10.08 28.27 31.73
N VAL A 30 8.80 28.15 32.08
CA VAL A 30 7.68 28.40 31.15
C VAL A 30 7.67 29.86 30.69
N GLN A 31 7.82 30.82 31.61
CA GLN A 31 7.89 32.25 31.26
C GLN A 31 9.12 32.58 30.42
N ALA A 32 10.30 32.02 30.76
CA ALA A 32 11.50 32.19 29.96
C ALA A 32 11.31 31.66 28.53
N THR A 33 10.67 30.49 28.40
CA THR A 33 10.32 29.88 27.11
C THR A 33 9.42 30.79 26.25
N GLN A 34 8.44 31.46 26.86
CA GLN A 34 7.52 32.37 26.16
C GLN A 34 8.19 33.68 25.73
N LEU A 35 9.16 34.17 26.48
CA LEU A 35 9.83 35.45 26.22
C LEU A 35 10.96 35.34 25.19
N LEU A 36 11.62 34.19 25.12
CA LEU A 36 12.76 33.95 24.22
C LEU A 36 12.51 34.35 22.75
N PRO A 37 11.38 34.03 22.09
CA PRO A 37 11.16 34.35 20.67
C PRO A 37 11.05 35.86 20.38
N SER A 38 10.63 36.64 21.39
CA SER A 38 10.42 38.09 21.26
C SER A 38 11.61 38.92 21.75
N THR A 39 12.63 38.26 22.32
CA THR A 39 13.81 38.92 22.87
C THR A 39 14.92 38.99 21.82
N ASN A 40 15.59 40.14 21.70
CA ASN A 40 16.72 40.32 20.78
C ASN A 40 17.86 39.31 21.11
N PRO A 41 18.23 38.40 20.18
CA PRO A 41 19.24 37.36 20.42
C PRO A 41 20.63 37.83 20.83
N GLN A 42 20.98 39.11 20.59
CA GLN A 42 22.26 39.69 21.01
C GLN A 42 22.28 40.06 22.50
N LEU A 43 21.11 40.24 23.12
CA LEU A 43 20.97 40.66 24.52
C LEU A 43 20.77 39.48 25.48
N ILE A 44 20.63 38.27 24.94
CA ILE A 44 20.35 37.06 25.73
C ILE A 44 21.67 36.48 26.26
N ASN A 45 21.70 36.19 27.56
CA ASN A 45 22.84 35.55 28.20
C ASN A 45 22.96 34.07 27.77
N ARG A 46 23.75 33.83 26.72
CA ARG A 46 23.93 32.51 26.11
C ARG A 46 24.60 31.49 27.04
N ASP A 47 25.43 31.93 27.98
CA ASP A 47 26.10 31.05 28.95
C ASP A 47 25.08 30.44 29.94
N LEU A 48 24.15 31.26 30.44
CA LEU A 48 23.07 30.78 31.29
C LEU A 48 22.13 29.83 30.54
N VAL A 49 21.76 30.17 29.30
CA VAL A 49 20.98 29.27 28.44
C VAL A 49 21.66 27.92 28.30
N TRP A 50 22.97 27.90 28.03
CA TRP A 50 23.73 26.65 27.89
C TRP A 50 23.75 25.83 29.19
N LYS A 51 24.06 26.45 30.33
CA LYS A 51 24.10 25.76 31.63
C LYS A 51 22.76 25.16 32.05
N ILE A 52 21.67 25.88 31.78
CA ILE A 52 20.31 25.41 32.04
C ILE A 52 20.00 24.22 31.14
N LEU A 53 20.30 24.31 29.83
CA LEU A 53 20.10 23.20 28.90
C LEU A 53 20.91 21.96 29.31
N ASP A 54 22.19 22.12 29.66
CA ASP A 54 23.08 21.02 30.08
C ASP A 54 22.54 20.30 31.32
N TYR A 55 22.05 21.05 32.32
CA TYR A 55 21.40 20.47 33.49
C TYR A 55 20.10 19.74 33.16
N LEU A 56 19.21 20.36 32.36
CA LEU A 56 17.92 19.75 32.01
C LEU A 56 18.11 18.42 31.25
N ILE A 57 19.20 18.35 30.48
CA ILE A 57 19.65 17.19 29.72
C ILE A 57 20.20 16.05 30.60
N ASP A 58 20.68 16.33 31.81
CA ASP A 58 21.11 15.33 32.80
C ASP A 58 19.99 14.96 33.81
N SER A 59 19.01 15.83 34.03
CA SER A 59 18.10 15.75 35.18
C SER A 59 16.74 15.06 34.95
N ARG A 60 16.31 14.81 33.70
CA ARG A 60 15.37 13.76 33.21
C ARG A 60 14.72 14.20 31.88
N PRO A 61 14.75 13.41 30.78
CA PRO A 61 14.47 13.93 29.42
C PRO A 61 13.01 14.12 28.99
N PHE A 62 12.01 13.84 29.84
CA PHE A 62 10.61 13.62 29.39
C PHE A 62 9.61 14.74 29.74
N TYR A 63 10.05 15.97 30.01
CA TYR A 63 9.13 17.06 30.36
C TYR A 63 8.94 18.07 29.23
N LEU A 64 7.66 18.34 28.91
CA LEU A 64 7.22 19.20 27.81
C LEU A 64 7.79 20.63 27.90
N ASP A 65 7.97 21.17 29.10
CA ASP A 65 8.51 22.52 29.30
C ASP A 65 9.99 22.61 28.94
N TYR A 66 10.77 21.57 29.22
CA TYR A 66 12.18 21.46 28.80
C TYR A 66 12.31 21.36 27.27
N LEU A 67 11.44 20.57 26.64
CA LEU A 67 11.38 20.43 25.18
C LEU A 67 11.12 21.76 24.49
N LYS A 68 10.09 22.47 24.96
CA LYS A 68 9.72 23.80 24.44
C LYS A 68 10.86 24.81 24.67
N PHE A 69 11.47 24.81 25.85
CA PHE A 69 12.60 25.69 26.14
C PHE A 69 13.79 25.41 25.20
N SER A 70 14.11 24.13 24.98
CA SER A 70 15.19 23.69 24.08
C SER A 70 14.93 24.05 22.63
N GLU A 71 13.69 23.82 22.15
CA GLU A 71 13.24 24.16 20.80
C GLU A 71 13.35 25.66 20.53
N VAL A 72 12.84 26.49 21.45
CA VAL A 72 12.90 27.93 21.31
C VAL A 72 14.35 28.44 21.31
N CYS A 73 15.21 27.90 22.17
CA CYS A 73 16.63 28.24 22.19
C CYS A 73 17.36 27.87 20.88
N LEU A 74 16.99 26.74 20.28
CA LEU A 74 17.52 26.28 19.00
C LEU A 74 17.05 27.15 17.82
N ASN A 75 15.76 27.49 17.78
CA ASN A 75 15.16 28.32 16.72
C ASN A 75 15.70 29.76 16.76
N ALA A 76 15.99 30.29 17.94
CA ALA A 76 16.56 31.61 18.12
C ALA A 76 18.09 31.68 17.85
N GLY A 77 18.73 30.56 17.46
CA GLY A 77 20.17 30.52 17.17
C GLY A 77 21.05 30.86 18.39
N LEU A 78 20.54 30.65 19.60
CA LEU A 78 21.19 31.03 20.86
C LEU A 78 22.24 30.03 21.30
N ILE A 79 22.17 28.82 20.73
CA ILE A 79 23.15 27.77 20.95
C ILE A 79 24.22 27.90 19.86
N ASN A 80 25.48 28.03 20.28
CA ASN A 80 26.61 28.18 19.35
C ASN A 80 26.69 26.97 18.40
N PRO A 81 26.70 27.17 17.06
CA PRO A 81 26.88 26.08 16.10
C PRO A 81 28.16 25.26 16.33
N GLN A 82 29.21 25.85 16.91
CA GLN A 82 30.44 25.15 17.28
C GLN A 82 30.29 24.24 18.52
N LEU A 83 29.31 24.50 19.40
CA LEU A 83 28.95 23.62 20.51
C LEU A 83 28.06 22.45 20.05
N ILE A 84 27.39 22.60 18.90
CA ILE A 84 26.57 21.56 18.24
C ILE A 84 27.44 20.68 17.32
N ASN A 85 28.56 21.20 16.78
CA ASN A 85 29.35 20.47 15.81
C ASN A 85 30.33 19.47 16.46
N LYS A 86 30.11 18.19 16.14
CA LYS A 86 30.96 17.00 16.27
C LYS A 86 31.47 16.67 17.69
N LYS A 87 30.64 15.92 18.44
CA LYS A 87 30.91 15.16 19.70
C LYS A 87 30.44 15.78 21.03
N SER A 88 29.55 16.78 21.03
CA SER A 88 28.96 17.19 22.31
C SER A 88 27.85 16.22 22.72
N LYS A 89 27.97 15.66 23.91
CA LYS A 89 26.94 14.86 24.62
C LYS A 89 25.55 15.53 24.56
N LEU A 90 25.51 16.86 24.46
CA LEU A 90 24.33 17.69 24.31
C LEU A 90 23.56 17.44 23.00
N GLY A 91 24.25 17.44 21.86
CA GLY A 91 23.61 17.27 20.54
C GLY A 91 23.03 15.87 20.35
N GLU A 92 23.71 14.84 20.86
CA GLU A 92 23.21 13.46 20.89
C GLU A 92 21.96 13.33 21.75
N LYS A 93 21.98 13.88 22.96
CA LYS A 93 20.81 13.83 23.86
C LYS A 93 19.62 14.61 23.31
N LEU A 94 19.85 15.80 22.75
CA LEU A 94 18.79 16.56 22.07
C LEU A 94 18.22 15.80 20.87
N ALA A 95 19.06 15.17 20.04
CA ALA A 95 18.59 14.34 18.93
C ALA A 95 17.74 13.16 19.41
N ASN A 96 18.14 12.47 20.48
CA ASN A 96 17.36 11.36 21.06
C ASN A 96 15.99 11.84 21.57
N ILE A 97 15.97 13.01 22.22
CA ILE A 97 14.75 13.63 22.72
C ILE A 97 13.82 14.04 21.57
N TYR A 98 14.34 14.68 20.52
CA TYR A 98 13.56 15.02 19.33
C TYR A 98 13.05 13.78 18.60
N ALA A 99 13.84 12.72 18.55
CA ALA A 99 13.41 11.44 17.98
C ALA A 99 12.20 10.88 18.75
N GLN A 100 12.26 10.85 20.08
CA GLN A 100 11.13 10.39 20.91
C GLN A 100 9.88 11.26 20.74
N CYS A 101 10.04 12.58 20.69
CA CYS A 101 8.91 13.49 20.48
C CYS A 101 8.28 13.32 19.09
N SER A 102 9.10 13.19 18.04
CA SER A 102 8.61 12.99 16.67
C SER A 102 7.70 11.76 16.58
N VAL A 103 8.06 10.67 17.27
CA VAL A 103 7.24 9.45 17.35
C VAL A 103 5.94 9.72 18.11
N ASN A 104 5.99 10.45 19.23
CA ASN A 104 4.79 10.77 20.01
C ASN A 104 3.78 11.62 19.23
N TYR A 105 4.24 12.67 18.54
CA TYR A 105 3.37 13.51 17.70
C TYR A 105 2.84 12.74 16.49
N TRP A 106 3.64 11.85 15.90
CA TRP A 106 3.19 10.94 14.83
C TRP A 106 2.07 9.99 15.29
N GLN A 107 2.18 9.43 16.50
CA GLN A 107 1.13 8.60 17.13
C GLN A 107 -0.17 9.39 17.34
N HIS A 108 -0.08 10.68 17.69
CA HIS A 108 -1.23 11.57 17.89
C HIS A 108 -1.71 12.28 16.60
N ASN A 109 -1.21 11.85 15.44
CA ASN A 109 -1.60 12.36 14.12
C ASN A 109 -1.24 13.82 13.81
N ASP A 110 -0.37 14.46 14.60
CA ASP A 110 0.19 15.76 14.26
C ASP A 110 1.46 15.56 13.41
N LEU A 111 1.23 15.29 12.12
CA LEU A 111 2.28 14.91 11.18
C LEU A 111 3.22 16.09 10.83
N THR A 112 2.75 17.34 10.96
CA THR A 112 3.55 18.54 10.67
C THR A 112 4.59 18.76 11.77
N THR A 113 4.17 18.70 13.03
CA THR A 113 5.10 18.81 14.17
C THR A 113 6.07 17.63 14.19
N ALA A 114 5.56 16.41 13.98
CA ALA A 114 6.40 15.21 13.91
C ALA A 114 7.51 15.33 12.85
N GLU A 115 7.17 15.79 11.63
CA GLU A 115 8.13 15.98 10.53
C GLU A 115 9.21 17.00 10.90
N SER A 116 8.83 18.15 11.44
CA SER A 116 9.77 19.20 11.88
C SER A 116 10.77 18.67 12.90
N LEU A 117 10.28 17.93 13.91
CA LEU A 117 11.11 17.33 14.95
C LEU A 117 12.07 16.28 14.37
N ALA A 118 11.60 15.39 13.49
CA ALA A 118 12.44 14.39 12.85
C ALA A 118 13.51 15.01 11.92
N GLN A 119 13.20 16.11 11.22
CA GLN A 119 14.20 16.88 10.47
C GLN A 119 15.26 17.48 11.40
N ARG A 120 14.88 17.92 12.61
CA ARG A 120 15.83 18.42 13.61
C ARG A 120 16.78 17.33 14.11
N VAL A 121 16.31 16.09 14.24
CA VAL A 121 17.17 14.93 14.54
C VAL A 121 18.29 14.81 13.50
N ILE A 122 17.95 14.88 12.21
CA ILE A 122 18.93 14.76 11.12
C ILE A 122 19.89 15.95 11.07
N GLN A 123 19.41 17.16 11.39
CA GLN A 123 20.28 18.34 11.47
C GLN A 123 21.31 18.24 12.60
N LEU A 124 20.94 17.67 13.75
CA LEU A 124 21.82 17.51 14.90
C LEU A 124 22.73 16.28 14.78
N GLN A 125 22.19 15.18 14.23
CA GLN A 125 22.87 13.90 14.05
C GLN A 125 22.61 13.35 12.65
N PRO A 126 23.33 13.82 11.62
CA PRO A 126 23.11 13.40 10.22
C PRO A 126 23.36 11.92 9.95
N ASN A 127 24.04 11.22 10.87
CA ASN A 127 24.34 9.79 10.79
C ASN A 127 23.45 8.92 11.70
N LEU A 128 22.48 9.52 12.41
CA LEU A 128 21.56 8.77 13.25
C LEU A 128 20.46 8.14 12.40
N ALA A 129 20.58 6.83 12.12
CA ALA A 129 19.63 6.08 11.31
C ALA A 129 18.17 6.23 11.79
N GLY A 130 17.96 6.28 13.12
CA GLY A 130 16.63 6.47 13.72
C GLY A 130 15.91 7.74 13.28
N GLY A 131 16.63 8.85 13.02
CA GLY A 131 16.01 10.09 12.54
C GLY A 131 15.40 9.96 11.14
N TYR A 132 16.10 9.27 10.24
CA TYR A 132 15.60 8.99 8.90
C TYR A 132 14.47 7.96 8.92
N PHE A 133 14.55 6.95 9.79
CA PHE A 133 13.46 5.98 9.96
C PHE A 133 12.16 6.66 10.42
N ASN A 134 12.22 7.55 11.41
CA ASN A 134 11.06 8.31 11.87
C ASN A 134 10.47 9.15 10.73
N LEU A 135 11.30 9.84 9.94
CA LEU A 135 10.82 10.57 8.76
C LEU A 135 10.12 9.66 7.76
N ALA A 136 10.63 8.46 7.53
CA ALA A 136 9.99 7.50 6.64
C ALA A 136 8.57 7.13 7.11
N GLN A 137 8.39 6.88 8.41
CA GLN A 137 7.07 6.59 9.00
C GLN A 137 6.12 7.78 8.91
N ILE A 138 6.63 9.00 9.09
CA ILE A 138 5.83 10.21 8.98
C ILE A 138 5.39 10.45 7.54
N TRP A 139 6.29 10.31 6.57
CA TRP A 139 5.99 10.50 5.17
C TRP A 139 5.07 9.43 4.61
N GLU A 140 5.18 8.18 5.05
CA GLU A 140 4.23 7.13 4.69
C GLU A 140 2.81 7.47 5.15
N LYS A 141 2.64 7.94 6.40
CA LYS A 141 1.35 8.37 6.92
C LYS A 141 0.80 9.64 6.25
N LYS A 142 1.65 10.42 5.58
CA LYS A 142 1.29 11.55 4.70
C LYS A 142 1.09 11.14 3.25
N GLU A 143 1.10 9.84 2.95
CA GLU A 143 1.00 9.26 1.59
C GLU A 143 2.12 9.67 0.63
N LYS A 144 3.23 10.20 1.18
CA LYS A 144 4.45 10.57 0.44
C LYS A 144 5.39 9.37 0.34
N ILE A 145 4.95 8.34 -0.39
CA ILE A 145 5.60 7.03 -0.39
C ILE A 145 7.02 7.06 -0.97
N LEU A 146 7.26 7.89 -2.00
CA LEU A 146 8.59 8.00 -2.63
C LEU A 146 9.62 8.60 -1.67
N GLU A 147 9.25 9.65 -0.96
CA GLU A 147 10.07 10.29 0.06
C GLU A 147 10.29 9.33 1.24
N ALA A 148 9.25 8.60 1.67
CA ALA A 148 9.36 7.58 2.70
C ALA A 148 10.40 6.50 2.34
N ILE A 149 10.40 6.03 1.09
CA ILE A 149 11.39 5.07 0.60
C ILE A 149 12.80 5.66 0.68
N GLN A 150 13.01 6.89 0.21
CA GLN A 150 14.33 7.54 0.24
C GLN A 150 14.87 7.71 1.66
N ALA A 151 14.04 8.16 2.59
CA ALA A 151 14.42 8.26 4.00
C ALA A 151 14.75 6.89 4.59
N CYS A 152 13.94 5.88 4.33
CA CYS A 152 14.17 4.54 4.88
C CYS A 152 15.43 3.88 4.28
N GLN A 153 15.68 4.04 2.97
CA GLN A 153 16.95 3.66 2.34
C GLN A 153 18.15 4.29 3.04
N LYS A 154 18.05 5.58 3.41
CA LYS A 154 19.12 6.26 4.12
C LYS A 154 19.33 5.69 5.53
N ALA A 155 18.25 5.33 6.24
CA ALA A 155 18.33 4.67 7.54
C ALA A 155 19.08 3.33 7.44
N VAL A 156 18.71 2.49 6.47
CA VAL A 156 19.37 1.20 6.22
C VAL A 156 20.82 1.37 5.77
N GLN A 157 21.13 2.39 4.97
CA GLN A 157 22.52 2.69 4.57
C GLN A 157 23.38 3.08 5.79
N LEU A 158 22.84 3.85 6.72
CA LEU A 158 23.56 4.34 7.91
C LEU A 158 23.71 3.25 8.98
N ASN A 159 22.72 2.38 9.12
CA ASN A 159 22.77 1.23 10.00
C ASN A 159 22.19 0.00 9.29
N PRO A 160 23.02 -0.80 8.60
CA PRO A 160 22.57 -2.01 7.91
C PRO A 160 21.90 -3.01 8.84
N GLU A 161 22.27 -3.05 10.13
CA GLU A 161 21.71 -3.95 11.14
C GLU A 161 20.36 -3.47 11.70
N PHE A 162 19.83 -2.33 11.22
CA PHE A 162 18.57 -1.76 11.68
C PHE A 162 17.37 -2.52 11.10
N THR A 163 17.04 -3.65 11.75
CA THR A 163 16.04 -4.61 11.27
C THR A 163 14.66 -3.97 11.05
N GLU A 164 14.22 -3.07 11.91
CA GLU A 164 12.94 -2.37 11.78
C GLU A 164 12.90 -1.44 10.56
N ALA A 165 14.02 -0.78 10.23
CA ALA A 165 14.12 0.05 9.03
C ALA A 165 14.13 -0.82 7.76
N SER A 166 14.89 -1.91 7.74
CA SER A 166 14.91 -2.84 6.61
C SER A 166 13.54 -3.49 6.39
N HIS A 167 12.84 -3.86 7.47
CA HIS A 167 11.46 -4.33 7.45
C HIS A 167 10.52 -3.30 6.80
N PHE A 168 10.59 -2.06 7.28
CA PHE A 168 9.72 -0.98 6.80
C PHE A 168 10.00 -0.64 5.34
N LEU A 169 11.26 -0.60 4.92
CA LEU A 169 11.65 -0.35 3.54
C LEU A 169 11.11 -1.43 2.60
N ALA A 170 11.24 -2.70 2.97
CA ALA A 170 10.66 -3.80 2.19
C ALA A 170 9.15 -3.65 2.04
N ARG A 171 8.44 -3.32 3.13
CA ARG A 171 6.99 -3.06 3.10
C ARG A 171 6.62 -1.84 2.25
N LEU A 172 7.40 -0.76 2.28
CA LEU A 172 7.16 0.40 1.43
C LEU A 172 7.29 0.06 -0.05
N TYR A 173 8.24 -0.80 -0.41
CA TYR A 173 8.37 -1.28 -1.77
C TYR A 173 7.24 -2.19 -2.20
N THR A 174 6.57 -2.92 -1.28
CA THR A 174 5.42 -3.75 -1.63
C THR A 174 4.12 -2.94 -1.76
N ILE A 175 3.91 -1.93 -0.91
CA ILE A 175 2.68 -1.11 -0.89
C ILE A 175 2.62 -0.09 -2.04
N ASN A 176 3.74 0.54 -2.41
CA ASN A 176 3.77 1.56 -3.48
C ASN A 176 3.43 1.02 -4.89
N ASN A 177 3.31 -0.31 -5.03
CA ASN A 177 3.15 -0.97 -6.32
C ASN A 177 1.79 -0.73 -6.96
N TYR A 178 0.74 -0.48 -6.17
CA TYR A 178 -0.57 -0.16 -6.74
C TYR A 178 -0.56 1.19 -7.46
N GLN A 179 0.28 2.15 -7.04
CA GLN A 179 0.18 3.53 -7.51
C GLN A 179 1.24 3.93 -8.55
N ASN A 180 2.42 3.30 -8.59
CA ASN A 180 3.51 3.71 -9.49
C ASN A 180 4.24 2.53 -10.17
N TRP A 181 3.69 2.13 -11.30
CA TRP A 181 4.03 0.92 -12.08
C TRP A 181 5.33 0.98 -12.89
N GLN A 182 6.24 1.90 -12.58
CA GLN A 182 7.47 2.01 -13.36
C GLN A 182 8.71 2.09 -12.48
N LYS A 183 9.59 1.13 -12.77
CA LYS A 183 11.02 0.97 -12.43
C LYS A 183 11.28 0.04 -11.26
N CYS A 184 11.92 -1.09 -11.59
CA CYS A 184 12.98 -1.86 -10.89
C CYS A 184 13.02 -1.97 -9.35
N ARG A 185 12.03 -1.46 -8.61
CA ARG A 185 12.02 -1.44 -7.15
C ARG A 185 11.90 -2.83 -6.55
N TYR A 186 11.39 -3.82 -7.30
CA TYR A 186 11.35 -5.20 -6.84
C TYR A 186 12.73 -5.81 -6.68
N VAL A 187 13.67 -5.49 -7.57
CA VAL A 187 15.06 -5.97 -7.45
C VAL A 187 15.70 -5.38 -6.19
N ASP A 188 15.52 -4.08 -5.96
CA ASP A 188 15.98 -3.40 -4.75
C ASP A 188 15.29 -3.96 -3.49
N ALA A 189 13.99 -4.24 -3.56
CA ALA A 189 13.21 -4.84 -2.47
C ALA A 189 13.70 -6.26 -2.14
N VAL A 190 14.01 -7.08 -3.15
CA VAL A 190 14.59 -8.40 -2.95
C VAL A 190 15.94 -8.28 -2.25
N GLN A 191 16.81 -7.36 -2.69
CA GLN A 191 18.12 -7.16 -2.08
C GLN A 191 18.01 -6.72 -0.61
N VAL A 192 17.21 -5.70 -0.31
CA VAL A 192 17.00 -5.21 1.07
C VAL A 192 16.38 -6.29 1.95
N SER A 193 15.35 -6.99 1.46
CA SER A 193 14.70 -8.07 2.22
C SER A 193 15.65 -9.24 2.51
N ARG A 194 16.56 -9.57 1.60
CA ARG A 194 17.61 -10.58 1.85
C ARG A 194 18.53 -10.17 2.98
N GLN A 195 19.03 -8.93 2.96
CA GLN A 195 19.88 -8.40 4.04
C GLN A 195 19.15 -8.41 5.39
N ALA A 196 17.89 -7.98 5.40
CA ALA A 196 17.05 -7.99 6.59
C ALA A 196 16.86 -9.40 7.15
N LEU A 197 16.68 -10.39 6.27
CA LEU A 197 16.55 -11.79 6.64
C LEU A 197 17.86 -12.41 7.14
N GLU A 198 19.02 -12.01 6.61
CA GLU A 198 20.32 -12.46 7.11
C GLU A 198 20.55 -12.04 8.57
N LEU A 199 20.07 -10.85 8.94
CA LEU A 199 20.17 -10.32 10.30
C LEU A 199 19.20 -10.99 11.27
N ASN A 200 18.00 -11.34 10.81
CA ASN A 200 17.00 -12.02 11.62
C ASN A 200 16.35 -13.19 10.84
N PRO A 201 17.03 -14.34 10.74
CA PRO A 201 16.62 -15.45 9.87
C PRO A 201 15.33 -16.15 10.33
N ASN A 202 14.98 -16.00 11.61
CA ASN A 202 13.82 -16.64 12.23
C ASN A 202 12.62 -15.69 12.35
N SER A 203 12.63 -14.54 11.68
CA SER A 203 11.52 -13.61 11.69
C SER A 203 10.50 -13.94 10.60
N ALA A 204 9.27 -14.26 11.00
CA ALA A 204 8.14 -14.45 10.08
C ALA A 204 7.95 -13.24 9.16
N ALA A 205 8.06 -12.02 9.71
CA ALA A 205 7.91 -10.79 8.93
C ALA A 205 9.02 -10.61 7.88
N MET A 206 10.26 -11.03 8.18
CA MET A 206 11.37 -10.94 7.21
C MET A 206 11.21 -11.96 6.09
N GLN A 207 10.81 -13.20 6.43
CA GLN A 207 10.48 -14.22 5.43
C GLN A 207 9.34 -13.73 4.53
N PHE A 208 8.28 -13.17 5.12
CA PHE A 208 7.12 -12.68 4.38
C PHE A 208 7.48 -11.57 3.40
N ASN A 209 8.24 -10.57 3.85
CA ASN A 209 8.66 -9.45 3.01
C ASN A 209 9.58 -9.88 1.86
N LEU A 210 10.50 -10.82 2.09
CA LEU A 210 11.28 -11.39 1.00
C LEU A 210 10.40 -12.18 0.04
N GLY A 211 9.43 -12.95 0.55
CA GLY A 211 8.42 -13.65 -0.24
C GLY A 211 7.64 -12.71 -1.16
N LEU A 212 7.08 -11.62 -0.63
CA LEU A 212 6.38 -10.62 -1.42
C LEU A 212 7.29 -9.95 -2.46
N ALA A 213 8.51 -9.57 -2.08
CA ALA A 213 9.46 -8.93 -3.00
C ALA A 213 9.79 -9.86 -4.18
N LEU A 214 10.06 -11.15 -3.91
CA LEU A 214 10.31 -12.16 -4.93
C LEU A 214 9.07 -12.45 -5.77
N TYR A 215 7.89 -12.54 -5.15
CA TYR A 215 6.62 -12.78 -5.81
C TYR A 215 6.33 -11.72 -6.87
N TYR A 216 6.41 -10.44 -6.49
CA TYR A 216 6.20 -9.35 -7.44
C TYR A 216 7.36 -9.22 -8.43
N HIS A 217 8.60 -9.49 -8.03
CA HIS A 217 9.72 -9.53 -8.97
C HIS A 217 9.47 -10.55 -10.08
N ALA A 218 9.04 -11.77 -9.74
CA ALA A 218 8.75 -12.83 -10.69
C ALA A 218 7.50 -12.54 -11.56
N LEU A 219 6.52 -11.85 -10.99
CA LEU A 219 5.33 -11.45 -11.74
C LEU A 219 5.68 -10.47 -12.88
N PHE A 220 6.59 -9.53 -12.63
CA PHE A 220 6.92 -8.45 -13.57
C PHE A 220 8.21 -8.67 -14.37
N ASP A 221 8.99 -9.72 -14.07
CA ASP A 221 10.13 -10.16 -14.90
C ASP A 221 9.71 -11.03 -16.09
N TYR A 222 8.43 -11.43 -16.16
CA TYR A 222 7.80 -12.28 -17.18
C TYR A 222 8.41 -13.68 -17.34
N GLN A 223 9.40 -14.05 -16.52
CA GLN A 223 10.06 -15.36 -16.54
C GLN A 223 9.66 -16.21 -15.35
N GLY A 224 9.13 -15.60 -14.28
CA GLY A 224 8.61 -16.31 -13.11
C GLY A 224 9.69 -17.06 -12.33
N ALA A 225 10.97 -16.78 -12.57
CA ALA A 225 12.09 -17.53 -12.03
C ALA A 225 12.16 -17.46 -10.49
N ALA A 226 11.68 -16.36 -9.91
CA ALA A 226 11.68 -16.14 -8.47
C ALA A 226 10.46 -16.74 -7.73
N PHE A 227 9.48 -17.35 -8.42
CA PHE A 227 8.28 -17.87 -7.77
C PHE A 227 8.55 -19.04 -6.83
N ASP A 228 9.46 -19.95 -7.17
CA ASP A 228 9.80 -21.09 -6.30
C ASP A 228 10.43 -20.62 -4.98
N GLU A 229 11.29 -19.61 -5.06
CA GLU A 229 11.85 -19.03 -3.84
C GLU A 229 10.79 -18.24 -3.06
N ALA A 230 9.93 -17.47 -3.73
CA ALA A 230 8.81 -16.79 -3.08
C ALA A 230 7.93 -17.78 -2.30
N ALA A 231 7.58 -18.92 -2.90
CA ALA A 231 6.83 -19.99 -2.26
C ALA A 231 7.54 -20.51 -1.00
N LEU A 232 8.84 -20.81 -1.09
CA LEU A 232 9.64 -21.22 0.06
C LEU A 232 9.60 -20.19 1.20
N ARG A 233 9.68 -18.89 0.87
CA ARG A 233 9.62 -17.81 1.88
C ARG A 233 8.24 -17.70 2.53
N PHE A 234 7.16 -17.84 1.78
CA PHE A 234 5.82 -17.89 2.36
C PHE A 234 5.61 -19.14 3.22
N THR A 235 6.12 -20.31 2.82
CA THR A 235 6.10 -21.50 3.67
C THR A 235 6.81 -21.26 5.00
N LYS A 236 8.03 -20.70 4.98
CA LYS A 236 8.74 -20.34 6.21
C LYS A 236 8.02 -19.30 7.05
N THR A 237 7.33 -18.34 6.41
CA THR A 237 6.49 -17.37 7.11
C THR A 237 5.43 -18.10 7.94
N LEU A 238 4.75 -19.07 7.34
CA LEU A 238 3.69 -19.86 7.99
C LEU A 238 4.23 -20.85 9.04
N GLU A 239 5.46 -21.33 8.89
CA GLU A 239 6.15 -22.12 9.93
C GLU A 239 6.40 -21.30 11.21
N PHE A 240 6.78 -20.03 11.07
CA PHE A 240 7.02 -19.14 12.21
C PHE A 240 5.75 -18.48 12.74
N ASN A 241 4.78 -18.19 11.86
CA ASN A 241 3.49 -17.61 12.20
C ASN A 241 2.39 -18.14 11.24
N PRO A 242 1.58 -19.12 11.67
CA PRO A 242 0.55 -19.75 10.83
C PRO A 242 -0.62 -18.83 10.44
N ASP A 243 -0.80 -17.73 11.18
CA ASP A 243 -1.98 -16.85 11.05
C ASP A 243 -1.81 -15.76 9.99
N VAL A 244 -0.68 -15.75 9.26
CA VAL A 244 -0.44 -14.78 8.17
C VAL A 244 -1.24 -15.17 6.93
N LEU A 245 -2.51 -14.77 6.88
CA LEU A 245 -3.44 -15.12 5.80
C LEU A 245 -2.93 -14.75 4.40
N ASP A 246 -2.35 -13.56 4.22
CA ASP A 246 -1.82 -13.13 2.91
C ASP A 246 -0.71 -14.06 2.42
N ALA A 247 0.16 -14.58 3.31
CA ALA A 247 1.18 -15.56 2.92
C ALA A 247 0.56 -16.86 2.40
N LYS A 248 -0.53 -17.31 3.04
CA LYS A 248 -1.28 -18.51 2.63
C LYS A 248 -1.97 -18.29 1.28
N GLU A 249 -2.61 -17.14 1.09
CA GLU A 249 -3.26 -16.77 -0.17
C GLU A 249 -2.22 -16.70 -1.30
N ARG A 250 -1.09 -16.00 -1.09
CA ARG A 250 -0.06 -15.89 -2.13
C ARG A 250 0.54 -17.24 -2.49
N LEU A 251 0.80 -18.09 -1.50
CA LEU A 251 1.29 -19.44 -1.75
C LEU A 251 0.30 -20.27 -2.61
N GLN A 252 -1.00 -20.09 -2.43
CA GLN A 252 -2.02 -20.74 -3.26
C GLN A 252 -2.06 -20.20 -4.70
N THR A 253 -1.72 -18.93 -4.91
CA THR A 253 -1.71 -18.31 -6.26
C THR A 253 -0.49 -18.66 -7.10
N ILE A 254 0.66 -18.94 -6.47
CA ILE A 254 1.95 -19.13 -7.17
C ILE A 254 1.89 -20.18 -8.30
N PRO A 255 1.29 -21.37 -8.13
CA PRO A 255 1.24 -22.35 -9.21
C PRO A 255 0.54 -21.84 -10.47
N TYR A 256 -0.50 -21.01 -10.32
CA TYR A 256 -1.19 -20.40 -11.45
C TYR A 256 -0.32 -19.35 -12.13
N LEU A 257 0.37 -18.51 -11.35
CA LEU A 257 1.28 -17.51 -11.90
C LEU A 257 2.48 -18.13 -12.62
N GLN A 258 3.01 -19.25 -12.12
CA GLN A 258 4.03 -20.02 -12.82
C GLN A 258 3.54 -20.53 -14.18
N LYS A 259 2.29 -21.02 -14.27
CA LYS A 259 1.67 -21.41 -15.54
C LYS A 259 1.53 -20.22 -16.50
N PHE A 260 1.13 -19.06 -16.00
CA PHE A 260 1.00 -17.83 -16.78
C PHE A 260 2.37 -17.33 -17.28
N ALA A 261 3.40 -17.36 -16.42
CA ALA A 261 4.77 -17.02 -16.78
C ALA A 261 5.36 -18.00 -17.81
N ALA A 262 5.06 -19.30 -17.69
CA ALA A 262 5.49 -20.31 -18.67
C ALA A 262 4.86 -20.12 -20.06
N LYS A 263 3.65 -19.57 -20.12
CA LYS A 263 3.01 -19.09 -21.37
C LYS A 263 3.59 -17.76 -21.86
N GLY A 264 4.41 -17.12 -21.04
CA GLY A 264 5.02 -15.83 -21.30
C GLY A 264 4.01 -14.69 -21.32
N TYR A 265 2.89 -14.76 -20.59
CA TYR A 265 1.91 -13.67 -20.60
C TYR A 265 2.49 -12.37 -20.04
N SER A 266 2.12 -11.25 -20.66
CA SER A 266 2.43 -9.91 -20.21
C SER A 266 1.36 -9.44 -19.23
N ILE A 267 1.68 -9.50 -17.95
CA ILE A 267 0.84 -9.08 -16.83
C ILE A 267 1.43 -7.82 -16.21
N SER A 268 0.57 -6.84 -15.94
CA SER A 268 0.95 -5.59 -15.29
C SER A 268 0.24 -5.39 -13.95
N ALA A 269 -0.90 -6.08 -13.72
CA ALA A 269 -1.49 -6.28 -12.40
C ALA A 269 -1.91 -7.73 -12.20
N GLU A 270 -1.74 -8.22 -10.96
CA GLU A 270 -2.35 -9.46 -10.52
C GLU A 270 -3.75 -9.16 -9.96
N CYS A 271 -4.81 -9.54 -10.68
CA CYS A 271 -6.19 -9.28 -10.27
C CYS A 271 -7.07 -10.54 -10.22
N PHE A 272 -6.58 -11.70 -10.66
CA PHE A 272 -7.43 -12.85 -10.99
C PHE A 272 -7.06 -14.15 -10.27
N THR A 273 -5.78 -14.44 -10.02
CA THR A 273 -5.37 -15.79 -9.59
C THR A 273 -5.93 -16.22 -8.24
N CYS A 274 -6.26 -15.27 -7.35
CA CYS A 274 -6.97 -15.56 -6.10
C CYS A 274 -8.39 -16.11 -6.32
N LEU A 275 -9.00 -15.83 -7.47
CA LEU A 275 -10.35 -16.29 -7.84
C LEU A 275 -10.34 -17.69 -8.46
N ILE A 276 -9.19 -18.17 -8.93
CA ILE A 276 -9.08 -19.45 -9.65
C ILE A 276 -9.60 -20.64 -8.83
N PRO A 277 -9.38 -20.78 -7.50
CA PRO A 277 -9.97 -21.87 -6.74
C PRO A 277 -11.51 -21.89 -6.81
N LEU A 278 -12.15 -20.71 -6.69
CA LEU A 278 -13.60 -20.56 -6.78
C LEU A 278 -14.10 -20.84 -8.20
N TRP A 279 -13.39 -20.34 -9.22
CA TRP A 279 -13.71 -20.61 -10.63
C TRP A 279 -13.50 -22.08 -11.00
N THR A 280 -12.47 -22.72 -10.47
CA THR A 280 -12.22 -24.16 -10.67
C THR A 280 -13.38 -24.99 -10.11
N LYS A 281 -13.89 -24.63 -8.92
CA LYS A 281 -15.04 -25.29 -8.29
C LYS A 281 -16.30 -25.21 -9.15
N HIS A 282 -16.59 -24.06 -9.75
CA HIS A 282 -17.87 -23.82 -10.44
C HIS A 282 -17.84 -23.97 -11.95
N LEU A 283 -16.71 -23.68 -12.59
CA LEU A 283 -16.63 -23.55 -14.05
C LEU A 283 -15.95 -24.72 -14.74
N LYS A 284 -15.08 -25.47 -14.05
CA LYS A 284 -14.36 -26.60 -14.65
C LYS A 284 -15.29 -27.69 -15.19
N LYS A 285 -16.51 -27.79 -14.65
CA LYS A 285 -17.55 -28.71 -15.14
C LYS A 285 -18.00 -28.41 -16.58
N TYR A 286 -17.78 -27.19 -17.09
CA TYR A 286 -18.12 -26.81 -18.47
C TYR A 286 -17.01 -27.12 -19.48
N ALA A 287 -15.86 -27.65 -19.04
CA ALA A 287 -14.81 -28.10 -19.95
C ALA A 287 -15.36 -29.09 -20.97
N GLY A 288 -15.19 -28.79 -22.26
CA GLY A 288 -15.66 -29.62 -23.37
C GLY A 288 -17.17 -29.50 -23.67
N PHE A 289 -17.89 -28.57 -23.04
CA PHE A 289 -19.30 -28.32 -23.40
C PHE A 289 -19.40 -27.82 -24.84
N PRO A 290 -20.16 -28.51 -25.72
CA PRO A 290 -20.25 -28.14 -27.13
C PRO A 290 -20.79 -26.73 -27.34
N GLY A 291 -20.04 -25.90 -28.06
CA GLY A 291 -20.51 -24.57 -28.45
C GLY A 291 -20.73 -23.59 -27.30
N LEU A 292 -20.13 -23.81 -26.13
CA LEU A 292 -20.24 -22.94 -24.96
C LEU A 292 -19.95 -21.47 -25.32
N GLN A 293 -20.86 -20.56 -24.96
CA GLN A 293 -20.73 -19.13 -25.21
C GLN A 293 -20.54 -18.37 -23.89
N ILE A 294 -19.41 -17.67 -23.75
CA ILE A 294 -19.13 -16.83 -22.58
C ILE A 294 -19.11 -15.36 -22.98
N LEU A 295 -19.69 -14.49 -22.14
CA LEU A 295 -19.52 -13.05 -22.20
C LEU A 295 -18.68 -12.59 -21.00
N GLU A 296 -17.66 -11.80 -21.26
CA GLU A 296 -16.79 -11.21 -20.24
C GLU A 296 -16.82 -9.69 -20.40
N ILE A 297 -17.17 -8.98 -19.33
CA ILE A 297 -17.20 -7.52 -19.24
C ILE A 297 -16.07 -7.10 -18.31
N GLY A 298 -15.18 -6.23 -18.79
CA GLY A 298 -14.02 -5.77 -18.03
C GLY A 298 -12.82 -6.74 -18.11
N CYS A 299 -12.50 -7.23 -19.31
CA CYS A 299 -11.47 -8.25 -19.48
C CYS A 299 -10.02 -7.77 -19.19
N PHE A 300 -9.78 -6.46 -19.09
CA PHE A 300 -8.48 -5.84 -18.78
C PHE A 300 -7.33 -6.38 -19.64
N GLU A 301 -6.38 -7.13 -19.08
CA GLU A 301 -5.25 -7.75 -19.81
C GLU A 301 -5.50 -9.23 -20.17
N GLY A 302 -6.70 -9.74 -19.88
CA GLY A 302 -7.16 -11.05 -20.31
C GLY A 302 -6.70 -12.20 -19.43
N MET A 303 -6.37 -11.98 -18.16
CA MET A 303 -5.98 -13.07 -17.26
C MET A 303 -7.11 -14.09 -17.07
N ALA A 304 -8.33 -13.62 -16.79
CA ALA A 304 -9.53 -14.45 -16.68
C ALA A 304 -9.85 -15.12 -18.03
N THR A 305 -9.84 -14.34 -19.13
CA THR A 305 -9.98 -14.85 -20.50
C THR A 305 -9.01 -16.00 -20.80
N CYS A 306 -7.72 -15.83 -20.54
CA CYS A 306 -6.70 -16.85 -20.81
C CYS A 306 -6.92 -18.13 -19.98
N TRP A 307 -7.34 -17.98 -18.73
CA TRP A 307 -7.69 -19.13 -17.90
C TRP A 307 -8.93 -19.86 -18.41
N LEU A 308 -9.98 -19.13 -18.82
CA LEU A 308 -11.17 -19.71 -19.43
C LEU A 308 -10.84 -20.46 -20.71
N LEU A 309 -9.96 -19.92 -21.56
CA LEU A 309 -9.50 -20.59 -22.78
C LEU A 309 -8.77 -21.90 -22.49
N ASP A 310 -7.93 -21.93 -21.45
CA ASP A 310 -7.15 -23.11 -21.08
C ASP A 310 -8.01 -24.19 -20.39
N GLU A 311 -8.94 -23.81 -19.51
CA GLU A 311 -9.59 -24.74 -18.58
C GLU A 311 -11.07 -24.99 -18.84
N VAL A 312 -11.77 -24.10 -19.57
CA VAL A 312 -13.24 -24.14 -19.73
C VAL A 312 -13.66 -24.23 -21.20
N LEU A 313 -13.18 -23.32 -22.04
CA LEU A 313 -13.52 -23.22 -23.47
C LEU A 313 -12.72 -24.22 -24.31
N THR A 314 -12.62 -25.47 -23.88
CA THR A 314 -11.77 -26.50 -24.52
C THR A 314 -12.40 -27.11 -25.77
N ASP A 315 -13.73 -27.04 -25.92
CA ASP A 315 -14.45 -27.44 -27.13
C ASP A 315 -14.07 -26.56 -28.35
N PRO A 316 -13.92 -27.09 -29.57
CA PRO A 316 -13.54 -26.30 -30.74
C PRO A 316 -14.53 -25.19 -31.12
N ASP A 317 -15.82 -25.36 -30.81
CA ASP A 317 -16.90 -24.42 -31.17
C ASP A 317 -17.24 -23.46 -30.02
N ALA A 318 -16.69 -23.69 -28.82
CA ALA A 318 -16.81 -22.74 -27.71
C ALA A 318 -16.17 -21.38 -28.06
N ARG A 319 -16.80 -20.29 -27.63
CA ARG A 319 -16.37 -18.91 -27.89
C ARG A 319 -16.51 -18.04 -26.64
N ILE A 320 -15.71 -16.97 -26.60
CA ILE A 320 -15.83 -15.91 -25.61
C ILE A 320 -15.90 -14.55 -26.31
N THR A 321 -16.83 -13.71 -25.88
CA THR A 321 -16.88 -12.30 -26.26
C THR A 321 -16.38 -11.47 -25.08
N CYS A 322 -15.33 -10.69 -25.30
CA CYS A 322 -14.71 -9.84 -24.29
C CYS A 322 -15.02 -8.37 -24.62
N ILE A 323 -15.58 -7.63 -23.66
CA ILE A 323 -15.92 -6.22 -23.80
C ILE A 323 -15.12 -5.40 -22.79
N ASP A 324 -14.39 -4.40 -23.26
CA ASP A 324 -13.65 -3.47 -22.40
C ASP A 324 -13.38 -2.15 -23.13
N ILE A 325 -13.16 -1.07 -22.40
CA ILE A 325 -12.70 0.22 -22.93
C ILE A 325 -11.16 0.35 -22.90
N PHE A 326 -10.49 -0.55 -22.19
CA PHE A 326 -9.05 -0.65 -21.97
C PHE A 326 -8.41 0.62 -21.39
N GLU A 327 -9.17 1.41 -20.60
CA GLU A 327 -8.66 2.64 -19.98
C GLU A 327 -7.86 2.38 -18.68
N GLY A 328 -8.02 1.21 -18.05
CA GLY A 328 -7.27 0.79 -16.87
C GLY A 328 -7.88 1.22 -15.53
N VAL A 329 -7.36 0.61 -14.46
CA VAL A 329 -8.09 0.39 -13.19
C VAL A 329 -7.98 1.53 -12.15
N LEU A 330 -7.46 2.72 -12.47
CA LEU A 330 -7.10 3.68 -11.39
C LEU A 330 -7.58 5.13 -11.61
N TYR A 331 -8.35 5.58 -10.62
CA TYR A 331 -8.91 6.92 -10.38
C TYR A 331 -7.95 8.10 -10.54
N PHE A 332 -6.64 7.87 -10.48
CA PHE A 332 -5.63 8.92 -10.58
C PHE A 332 -5.01 9.04 -11.98
N GLN A 333 -5.41 8.20 -12.93
CA GLN A 333 -4.75 8.09 -14.23
C GLN A 333 -5.69 7.95 -15.44
N ILE A 334 -6.98 8.28 -15.25
CA ILE A 334 -8.10 8.21 -16.22
C ILE A 334 -7.81 8.88 -17.59
N ASN A 335 -6.69 9.57 -17.77
CA ASN A 335 -6.35 10.30 -18.99
C ASN A 335 -4.92 10.04 -19.49
N ASN A 336 -4.40 8.80 -19.43
CA ASN A 336 -3.10 8.45 -20.01
C ASN A 336 -3.24 7.52 -21.23
N PRO A 337 -3.33 8.08 -22.46
CA PRO A 337 -3.50 7.30 -23.69
C PRO A 337 -2.39 6.28 -23.98
N GLU A 338 -1.18 6.47 -23.46
CA GLU A 338 -0.08 5.50 -23.61
C GLU A 338 -0.32 4.26 -22.75
N LYS A 339 -0.93 4.42 -21.57
CA LYS A 339 -1.31 3.31 -20.70
C LYS A 339 -2.51 2.54 -21.23
N HIS A 340 -3.50 3.23 -21.80
CA HIS A 340 -4.67 2.54 -22.38
C HIS A 340 -4.22 1.60 -23.51
N ARG A 341 -3.35 2.12 -24.40
CA ARG A 341 -2.73 1.31 -25.46
C ARG A 341 -1.88 0.17 -24.93
N LEU A 342 -1.32 0.28 -23.72
CA LEU A 342 -0.53 -0.80 -23.13
C LEU A 342 -1.41 -1.95 -22.65
N ILE A 343 -2.54 -1.66 -22.00
CA ILE A 343 -3.47 -2.68 -21.48
C ILE A 343 -4.09 -3.46 -22.63
N GLU A 344 -4.66 -2.77 -23.63
CA GLU A 344 -5.23 -3.43 -24.82
C GLU A 344 -4.18 -4.26 -25.56
N ARG A 345 -2.96 -3.71 -25.71
CA ARG A 345 -1.86 -4.45 -26.34
C ARG A 345 -1.47 -5.69 -25.53
N ASN A 346 -1.44 -5.60 -24.20
CA ASN A 346 -1.13 -6.73 -23.33
C ASN A 346 -2.22 -7.81 -23.44
N PHE A 347 -3.50 -7.42 -23.47
CA PHE A 347 -4.61 -8.33 -23.80
C PHE A 347 -4.36 -9.06 -25.11
N ASP A 348 -4.14 -8.33 -26.22
CA ASP A 348 -3.94 -8.92 -27.55
C ASP A 348 -2.73 -9.88 -27.58
N VAL A 349 -1.63 -9.48 -26.93
CA VAL A 349 -0.42 -10.32 -26.82
C VAL A 349 -0.69 -11.58 -26.01
N ASN A 350 -1.44 -11.49 -24.92
CA ASN A 350 -1.79 -12.64 -24.07
C ASN A 350 -2.69 -13.62 -24.79
N ILE A 351 -3.73 -13.12 -25.47
CA ILE A 351 -4.63 -13.94 -26.30
C ILE A 351 -3.86 -14.63 -27.44
N ALA A 352 -2.92 -13.93 -28.08
CA ALA A 352 -2.05 -14.53 -29.09
C ALA A 352 -1.15 -15.63 -28.51
N ARG A 353 -0.53 -15.40 -27.35
CA ARG A 353 0.33 -16.37 -26.66
C ARG A 353 -0.43 -17.58 -26.12
N ASN A 354 -1.71 -17.43 -25.80
CA ASN A 354 -2.54 -18.53 -25.34
C ASN A 354 -2.66 -19.65 -26.40
N GLY A 355 -2.80 -19.24 -27.67
CA GLY A 355 -2.91 -20.12 -28.83
C GLY A 355 -4.35 -20.40 -29.28
N ALA A 356 -5.36 -20.00 -28.49
CA ALA A 356 -6.78 -20.17 -28.83
C ALA A 356 -7.49 -18.84 -29.16
N GLY A 357 -6.75 -17.82 -29.60
CA GLY A 357 -7.30 -16.49 -29.89
C GLY A 357 -8.40 -16.45 -30.95
N TYR A 358 -8.48 -17.45 -31.84
CA TYR A 358 -9.57 -17.60 -32.81
C TYR A 358 -10.95 -17.83 -32.16
N LYS A 359 -10.99 -18.15 -30.85
CA LYS A 359 -12.22 -18.28 -30.06
C LYS A 359 -12.68 -16.96 -29.45
N VAL A 360 -11.84 -15.92 -29.48
CA VAL A 360 -12.05 -14.66 -28.78
C VAL A 360 -12.60 -13.62 -29.74
N ASN A 361 -13.75 -13.06 -29.39
CA ASN A 361 -14.32 -11.88 -30.02
C ASN A 361 -14.10 -10.66 -29.10
N LYS A 362 -13.08 -9.86 -29.37
CA LYS A 362 -12.78 -8.62 -28.63
C LYS A 362 -13.63 -7.48 -29.17
N ILE A 363 -14.34 -6.77 -28.30
CA ILE A 363 -15.09 -5.55 -28.64
C ILE A 363 -14.62 -4.42 -27.71
N VAL A 364 -14.13 -3.33 -28.31
CA VAL A 364 -13.72 -2.14 -27.56
C VAL A 364 -14.90 -1.18 -27.43
N GLY A 365 -15.33 -0.88 -26.20
CA GLY A 365 -16.42 0.07 -25.95
C GLY A 365 -17.10 -0.11 -24.60
N TYR A 366 -17.96 0.84 -24.23
CA TYR A 366 -18.75 0.76 -23.01
C TYR A 366 -19.72 -0.43 -23.08
N SER A 367 -19.71 -1.26 -22.05
CA SER A 367 -20.53 -2.47 -21.94
C SER A 367 -22.02 -2.15 -22.12
N GLN A 368 -22.49 -1.04 -21.54
CA GLN A 368 -23.88 -0.58 -21.61
C GLN A 368 -24.33 -0.27 -23.05
N GLU A 369 -23.41 0.10 -23.93
CA GLU A 369 -23.70 0.36 -25.35
C GLU A 369 -23.58 -0.90 -26.19
N VAL A 370 -22.45 -1.60 -26.06
CA VAL A 370 -22.12 -2.77 -26.88
C VAL A 370 -23.13 -3.89 -26.66
N MET A 371 -23.46 -4.20 -25.40
CA MET A 371 -24.32 -5.34 -25.07
C MET A 371 -25.74 -5.22 -25.62
N ARG A 372 -26.24 -4.01 -25.87
CA ARG A 372 -27.57 -3.80 -26.47
C ARG A 372 -27.68 -4.32 -27.90
N SER A 373 -26.55 -4.50 -28.58
CA SER A 373 -26.49 -5.05 -29.94
C SER A 373 -26.32 -6.57 -29.98
N LEU A 374 -26.04 -7.21 -28.83
CA LEU A 374 -25.80 -8.64 -28.75
C LEU A 374 -27.10 -9.45 -28.78
N PRO A 375 -27.08 -10.68 -29.34
CA PRO A 375 -28.27 -11.51 -29.42
C PRO A 375 -28.77 -11.94 -28.04
N LEU A 376 -30.09 -11.87 -27.83
CA LEU A 376 -30.74 -12.32 -26.60
C LEU A 376 -30.56 -13.83 -26.38
N ASN A 377 -30.49 -14.27 -25.12
CA ASN A 377 -30.36 -15.69 -24.73
C ASN A 377 -29.27 -16.45 -25.52
N SER A 378 -28.12 -15.83 -25.72
CA SER A 378 -27.02 -16.39 -26.52
C SER A 378 -25.85 -16.89 -25.67
N PHE A 379 -25.73 -16.44 -24.41
CA PHE A 379 -24.61 -16.79 -23.54
C PHE A 379 -24.99 -17.80 -22.46
N ASP A 380 -24.11 -18.75 -22.21
CA ASP A 380 -24.22 -19.74 -21.14
C ASP A 380 -23.66 -19.20 -19.82
N ILE A 381 -22.64 -18.35 -19.90
CA ILE A 381 -22.00 -17.71 -18.74
C ILE A 381 -21.74 -16.23 -19.07
N VAL A 382 -22.04 -15.35 -18.13
CA VAL A 382 -21.63 -13.93 -18.18
C VAL A 382 -20.80 -13.61 -16.95
N TYR A 383 -19.63 -13.00 -17.12
CA TYR A 383 -18.79 -12.48 -16.05
C TYR A 383 -18.72 -10.96 -16.13
N ILE A 384 -18.97 -10.29 -15.00
CA ILE A 384 -19.10 -8.84 -14.87
C ILE A 384 -18.03 -8.32 -13.89
N ASP A 385 -16.99 -7.69 -14.44
CA ASP A 385 -15.87 -7.05 -13.73
C ASP A 385 -15.51 -5.70 -14.40
N GLY A 386 -16.56 -4.96 -14.81
CA GLY A 386 -16.45 -3.72 -15.57
C GLY A 386 -16.26 -2.46 -14.72
N SER A 387 -17.12 -1.45 -14.92
CA SER A 387 -17.08 -0.21 -14.13
C SER A 387 -17.36 -0.52 -12.65
N HIS A 388 -16.52 -0.02 -11.73
CA HIS A 388 -16.77 -0.13 -10.28
C HIS A 388 -17.87 0.82 -9.78
N LYS A 389 -18.54 1.58 -10.65
CA LYS A 389 -19.65 2.42 -10.25
C LYS A 389 -20.93 1.60 -10.13
N ALA A 390 -21.61 1.68 -8.99
CA ALA A 390 -22.79 0.85 -8.71
C ALA A 390 -23.91 1.02 -9.75
N SER A 391 -24.11 2.23 -10.31
CA SER A 391 -25.10 2.44 -11.37
C SER A 391 -24.79 1.63 -12.64
N ASP A 392 -23.52 1.55 -12.99
CA ASP A 392 -23.04 0.95 -14.23
C ASP A 392 -23.08 -0.57 -14.11
N VAL A 393 -22.70 -1.10 -12.93
CA VAL A 393 -22.85 -2.53 -12.58
C VAL A 393 -24.32 -2.96 -12.63
N LEU A 394 -25.24 -2.15 -12.11
CA LEU A 394 -26.67 -2.47 -12.16
C LEU A 394 -27.19 -2.52 -13.60
N GLU A 395 -26.75 -1.59 -14.45
CA GLU A 395 -27.09 -1.61 -15.87
C GLU A 395 -26.53 -2.85 -16.57
N ASP A 396 -25.26 -3.17 -16.33
CA ASP A 396 -24.63 -4.37 -16.87
C ASP A 396 -25.33 -5.64 -16.42
N ALA A 397 -25.75 -5.72 -15.16
CA ALA A 397 -26.54 -6.83 -14.61
C ALA A 397 -27.87 -7.01 -15.36
N VAL A 398 -28.63 -5.94 -15.52
CA VAL A 398 -29.96 -5.96 -16.15
C VAL A 398 -29.88 -6.32 -17.63
N ILE A 399 -28.89 -5.78 -18.36
CA ILE A 399 -28.70 -6.12 -19.78
C ILE A 399 -28.24 -7.57 -19.90
N SER A 400 -27.25 -7.99 -19.10
CA SER A 400 -26.74 -9.37 -19.07
C SER A 400 -27.83 -10.40 -18.79
N TRP A 401 -28.80 -10.08 -17.93
CA TRP A 401 -29.95 -10.95 -17.64
C TRP A 401 -30.76 -11.32 -18.89
N ARG A 402 -30.80 -10.43 -19.89
CA ARG A 402 -31.49 -10.67 -21.17
C ARG A 402 -30.64 -11.45 -22.17
N LEU A 403 -29.32 -11.43 -21.99
CA LEU A 403 -28.34 -12.10 -22.85
C LEU A 403 -28.05 -13.53 -22.40
N VAL A 404 -28.11 -13.81 -21.10
CA VAL A 404 -27.88 -15.15 -20.54
C VAL A 404 -29.09 -16.08 -20.78
N LYS A 405 -28.82 -17.31 -21.18
CA LYS A 405 -29.82 -18.36 -21.38
C LYS A 405 -30.47 -18.77 -20.05
N PRO A 406 -31.72 -19.28 -20.06
CA PRO A 406 -32.25 -20.03 -18.93
C PRO A 406 -31.32 -21.21 -18.58
N GLY A 407 -31.02 -21.38 -17.29
CA GLY A 407 -30.01 -22.30 -16.77
C GLY A 407 -28.55 -21.78 -16.86
N GLY A 408 -28.34 -20.61 -17.45
CA GLY A 408 -27.03 -19.98 -17.55
C GLY A 408 -26.61 -19.25 -16.28
N LEU A 409 -25.32 -18.93 -16.19
CA LEU A 409 -24.67 -18.36 -15.01
C LEU A 409 -24.31 -16.89 -15.23
N ILE A 410 -24.48 -16.06 -14.20
CA ILE A 410 -23.87 -14.73 -14.10
C ILE A 410 -22.94 -14.70 -12.89
N ILE A 411 -21.75 -14.16 -13.08
CA ILE A 411 -20.72 -13.99 -12.06
C ILE A 411 -20.46 -12.49 -11.92
N PHE A 412 -20.61 -11.96 -10.72
CA PHE A 412 -20.26 -10.57 -10.40
C PHE A 412 -18.96 -10.52 -9.62
N ASP A 413 -18.10 -9.56 -9.94
CA ASP A 413 -16.92 -9.20 -9.14
C ASP A 413 -17.19 -8.05 -8.15
N ASP A 414 -16.23 -7.85 -7.26
CA ASP A 414 -16.12 -6.74 -6.31
C ASP A 414 -17.25 -6.61 -5.27
N TYR A 415 -17.97 -7.69 -4.96
CA TYR A 415 -19.17 -7.63 -4.12
C TYR A 415 -19.00 -6.89 -2.79
N ASN A 416 -17.88 -7.11 -2.07
CA ASN A 416 -17.57 -6.42 -0.81
C ASN A 416 -16.53 -5.29 -0.94
N PHE A 417 -16.31 -4.72 -2.13
CA PHE A 417 -15.49 -3.51 -2.26
C PHE A 417 -16.26 -2.32 -1.70
N VAL A 418 -15.68 -1.66 -0.68
CA VAL A 418 -16.28 -0.53 0.02
C VAL A 418 -15.38 0.70 -0.10
N PHE A 419 -15.96 1.76 -0.64
CA PHE A 419 -15.39 3.11 -0.72
C PHE A 419 -16.16 4.02 0.24
N GLU A 420 -15.64 4.23 1.45
CA GLU A 420 -16.33 4.99 2.50
C GLU A 420 -16.66 6.43 2.08
N ASP A 421 -15.74 7.08 1.36
CA ASP A 421 -15.90 8.46 0.88
C ASP A 421 -16.71 8.57 -0.44
N HIS A 422 -16.88 7.45 -1.14
CA HIS A 422 -17.53 7.37 -2.46
C HIS A 422 -18.50 6.18 -2.55
N PRO A 423 -19.58 6.15 -1.75
CA PRO A 423 -20.47 5.01 -1.66
C PRO A 423 -21.16 4.66 -2.99
N GLU A 424 -21.23 5.58 -3.95
CA GLU A 424 -21.70 5.34 -5.31
C GLU A 424 -20.82 4.34 -6.10
N TRP A 425 -19.64 4.00 -5.60
CA TRP A 425 -18.73 2.99 -6.17
C TRP A 425 -18.79 1.65 -5.44
N ASN A 426 -19.69 1.48 -4.48
CA ASN A 426 -19.90 0.20 -3.81
C ASN A 426 -20.74 -0.70 -4.71
N THR A 427 -20.09 -1.52 -5.53
CA THR A 427 -20.73 -2.42 -6.50
C THR A 427 -21.71 -3.40 -5.84
N GLY A 428 -21.46 -3.80 -4.59
CA GLY A 428 -22.37 -4.64 -3.79
C GLY A 428 -23.80 -4.09 -3.72
N LEU A 429 -23.99 -2.76 -3.69
CA LEU A 429 -25.31 -2.13 -3.70
C LEU A 429 -26.12 -2.48 -4.96
N ALA A 430 -25.43 -2.51 -6.10
CA ALA A 430 -26.02 -2.86 -7.40
C ALA A 430 -26.40 -4.33 -7.46
N ILE A 431 -25.49 -5.20 -7.00
CA ILE A 431 -25.65 -6.65 -6.99
C ILE A 431 -26.82 -7.05 -6.08
N ASP A 432 -26.90 -6.46 -4.88
CA ASP A 432 -28.02 -6.68 -3.95
C ASP A 432 -29.36 -6.21 -4.53
N ALA A 433 -29.39 -5.02 -5.16
CA ALA A 433 -30.58 -4.51 -5.81
C ALA A 433 -31.05 -5.43 -6.94
N PHE A 434 -30.13 -5.90 -7.78
CA PHE A 434 -30.40 -6.87 -8.84
C PHE A 434 -30.95 -8.18 -8.28
N MET A 435 -30.27 -8.78 -7.29
CA MET A 435 -30.72 -10.03 -6.66
C MET A 435 -32.12 -9.90 -6.07
N LYS A 436 -32.44 -8.75 -5.46
CA LYS A 436 -33.77 -8.50 -4.91
C LYS A 436 -34.85 -8.35 -5.97
N LEU A 437 -34.55 -7.68 -7.08
CA LEU A 437 -35.50 -7.48 -8.18
C LEU A 437 -35.82 -8.77 -8.93
N PHE A 438 -34.83 -9.67 -9.08
CA PHE A 438 -34.96 -10.91 -9.85
C PHE A 438 -35.06 -12.15 -8.96
N ALA A 439 -35.34 -12.00 -7.66
CA ALA A 439 -35.33 -13.08 -6.67
C ALA A 439 -36.14 -14.32 -7.08
N ASP A 440 -37.29 -14.14 -7.73
CA ASP A 440 -38.17 -15.25 -8.16
C ASP A 440 -37.70 -15.95 -9.44
N GLN A 441 -36.68 -15.41 -10.13
CA GLN A 441 -36.16 -15.88 -11.41
C GLN A 441 -34.67 -16.25 -11.36
N LEU A 442 -34.06 -16.19 -10.18
CA LEU A 442 -32.66 -16.51 -9.98
C LEU A 442 -32.47 -17.51 -8.85
N LYS A 443 -31.34 -18.20 -8.89
CA LYS A 443 -30.83 -19.03 -7.81
C LYS A 443 -29.42 -18.58 -7.46
N VAL A 444 -29.21 -18.21 -6.20
CA VAL A 444 -27.86 -17.93 -5.69
C VAL A 444 -27.10 -19.25 -5.58
N ILE A 445 -25.99 -19.36 -6.31
CA ILE A 445 -25.11 -20.53 -6.28
C ILE A 445 -24.09 -20.39 -5.15
N GLU A 446 -23.42 -19.23 -5.07
CA GLU A 446 -22.44 -18.94 -4.02
C GLU A 446 -22.26 -17.43 -3.89
N ILE A 447 -22.07 -16.97 -2.64
CA ILE A 447 -21.61 -15.61 -2.32
C ILE A 447 -20.30 -15.80 -1.57
N ASP A 448 -19.22 -15.34 -2.18
CA ASP A 448 -17.88 -15.27 -1.59
C ASP A 448 -17.57 -13.83 -1.13
N GLN A 449 -16.44 -13.61 -0.46
CA GLN A 449 -15.99 -12.27 -0.09
C GLN A 449 -15.82 -11.35 -1.31
N ARG A 450 -15.45 -11.87 -2.48
CA ARG A 450 -15.24 -11.03 -3.66
C ARG A 450 -16.30 -11.21 -4.75
N GLN A 451 -16.86 -12.41 -4.92
CA GLN A 451 -17.74 -12.71 -6.06
C GLN A 451 -19.11 -13.27 -5.69
N VAL A 452 -20.10 -13.01 -6.55
CA VAL A 452 -21.45 -13.59 -6.46
C VAL A 452 -21.77 -14.39 -7.72
N PHE A 453 -22.16 -15.65 -7.54
CA PHE A 453 -22.53 -16.59 -8.60
C PHE A 453 -24.04 -16.79 -8.60
N LEU A 454 -24.71 -16.43 -9.70
CA LEU A 454 -26.17 -16.53 -9.85
C LEU A 454 -26.52 -17.38 -11.08
N GLU A 455 -27.49 -18.28 -10.94
CA GLU A 455 -28.08 -19.04 -12.04
C GLU A 455 -29.44 -18.46 -12.40
N LYS A 456 -29.71 -18.29 -13.70
CA LYS A 456 -31.04 -17.89 -14.21
C LYS A 456 -31.95 -19.10 -14.28
N THR A 457 -33.09 -19.07 -13.58
CA THR A 457 -33.98 -20.23 -13.49
C THR A 457 -35.14 -20.21 -14.49
N GLY A 458 -35.44 -19.06 -15.11
CA GLY A 458 -36.58 -18.84 -16.02
C GLY A 458 -36.23 -18.12 -17.31
#